data_AF-A0A973J0L1-F1
#
_entry.id   AF-A0A973J0L1-F1
#
_cell.length_a   1.000
_cell.length_b   1.000
_cell.length_c   1.000
_cell.angle_alpha   90.00
_cell.angle_beta   90.00
_cell.angle_gamma   90.00
#
_symmetry.space_group_name_H-M   'P 1'
#
loop_
_entity.id
_entity.type
_entity.pdbx_description
1 polymer ?
#
loop_
_entity_poly.entity_id
_entity_poly.type
_entity_poly.pdbx_seq_one_letter_code
_entity_poly.pdbx_strand_id
1 'polypeptide(L)' 'IDMLFAESLENQRQSVQRFVSLRREGLGVLHLHQITLLKEWRDLLARGMNERADAMLPELFLTVNAISGALRTTG' A
#
# COMPACT_ATOMS: atom_id res chain seq x y z
N ILE A 1 -22.34 -0.15 35.26
CA ILE A 1 -22.21 0.69 34.04
C ILE A 1 -20.98 0.25 33.22
N ASP A 2 -19.92 -0.29 33.83
CA ASP A 2 -18.71 -0.75 33.10
C ASP A 2 -18.85 -2.01 32.21
N MET A 3 -19.79 -2.92 32.49
CA MET A 3 -19.94 -4.14 31.67
C MET A 3 -20.45 -3.89 30.24
N LEU A 4 -21.21 -2.82 30.02
CA LEU A 4 -21.74 -2.46 28.69
C LEU A 4 -20.65 -1.92 27.75
N PHE A 5 -19.55 -1.40 28.31
CA PHE A 5 -18.45 -0.84 27.53
C PHE A 5 -17.35 -1.88 27.24
N ALA A 6 -17.14 -2.87 28.11
CA ALA A 6 -16.12 -3.90 27.88
C ALA A 6 -16.38 -4.70 26.59
N GLU A 7 -17.62 -5.13 26.38
CA GLU A 7 -18.03 -5.88 25.18
C GLU A 7 -17.96 -5.01 23.90
N SER A 8 -18.30 -3.72 24.01
CA SER A 8 -18.18 -2.74 22.92
C SER A 8 -16.71 -2.45 22.55
N LEU A 9 -15.84 -2.32 23.54
CA LEU A 9 -14.40 -2.09 23.34
C LEU A 9 -13.69 -3.33 22.76
N GLU A 10 -14.06 -4.53 23.21
CA GLU A 10 -13.58 -5.80 22.65
C GLU A 10 -13.96 -5.89 21.16
N ASN A 11 -15.24 -5.62 20.83
CA ASN A 11 -15.75 -5.61 19.45
C ASN A 11 -15.11 -4.53 18.58
N GLN A 12 -14.84 -3.35 19.14
CA GLN A 12 -14.17 -2.26 18.46
C GLN A 12 -12.70 -2.59 18.18
N ARG A 13 -11.99 -3.18 19.14
CA ARG A 13 -10.61 -3.68 18.98
C ARG A 13 -10.51 -4.76 17.91
N GLN A 14 -11.42 -5.74 17.93
CA GLN A 14 -11.49 -6.77 16.90
C GLN A 14 -11.75 -6.17 15.51
N SER A 15 -12.64 -5.17 15.42
CA SER A 15 -12.93 -4.49 14.15
C SER A 15 -11.72 -3.71 13.64
N VAL A 16 -11.05 -2.94 14.50
CA VAL A 16 -9.80 -2.23 14.15
C VAL A 16 -8.71 -3.21 13.71
N GLN A 17 -8.53 -4.32 14.41
CA GLN A 17 -7.58 -5.37 14.04
C GLN A 17 -7.91 -5.96 12.66
N ARG A 18 -9.18 -6.29 12.40
CA ARG A 18 -9.63 -6.74 11.07
C ARG A 18 -9.27 -5.73 9.97
N PHE A 19 -9.57 -4.44 10.18
CA PHE A 19 -9.23 -3.39 9.21
C PHE A 19 -7.72 -3.21 9.02
N VAL A 20 -6.92 -3.34 10.08
CA VAL A 20 -5.45 -3.29 10.00
C VAL A 20 -4.90 -4.48 9.23
N SER A 21 -5.42 -5.69 9.46
CA SER A 21 -5.00 -6.90 8.74
C SER A 21 -5.33 -6.83 7.26
N LEU A 22 -6.56 -6.45 6.90
CA LEU A 22 -6.98 -6.21 5.51
C LEU A 22 -6.08 -5.17 4.81
N ARG A 23 -5.71 -4.10 5.52
CA ARG A 23 -4.81 -3.08 4.98
C ARG A 23 -3.39 -3.61 4.77
N ARG A 24 -2.89 -4.46 5.67
CA ARG A 24 -1.56 -5.10 5.52
C ARG A 24 -1.51 -6.04 4.33
N GLU A 25 -2.56 -6.83 4.10
CA GLU A 25 -2.67 -7.70 2.94
C GLU A 25 -2.71 -6.90 1.64
N GLY A 26 -3.56 -5.87 1.56
CA GLY A 26 -3.62 -4.96 0.41
C GLY A 26 -2.30 -4.23 0.14
N LEU A 27 -1.59 -3.82 1.20
CA LEU A 27 -0.25 -3.23 1.10
C LEU A 27 0.78 -4.22 0.52
N GLY A 28 0.69 -5.50 0.88
CA GLY A 28 1.56 -6.54 0.33
C GLY A 28 1.38 -6.69 -1.19
N VAL A 29 0.13 -6.78 -1.64
CA VAL A 29 -0.20 -6.86 -3.08
C VAL A 29 0.27 -5.60 -3.82
N LEU A 30 0.00 -4.42 -3.27
CA LEU A 30 0.43 -3.15 -3.86
C LEU A 30 1.95 -3.02 -3.94
N HIS A 31 2.67 -3.49 -2.92
CA HIS A 31 4.13 -3.46 -2.92
C HIS A 31 4.73 -4.41 -3.97
N LEU A 32 4.16 -5.60 -4.16
CA LEU A 32 4.55 -6.51 -5.23
C LEU A 32 4.29 -5.90 -6.62
N HIS A 33 3.17 -5.17 -6.79
CA HIS A 33 2.90 -4.43 -8.01
C HIS A 33 3.95 -3.35 -8.28
N GLN A 34 4.29 -2.55 -7.26
CA GLN A 34 5.35 -1.54 -7.34
C GLN A 34 6.72 -2.14 -7.75
N ILE A 35 7.09 -3.29 -7.18
CA ILE A 35 8.33 -3.99 -7.55
C ILE A 35 8.31 -4.39 -9.03
N THR A 36 7.17 -4.86 -9.53
CA THR A 36 7.00 -5.26 -10.93
C THR A 36 7.16 -4.06 -11.86
N LEU A 37 6.45 -2.97 -11.58
CA LEU A 37 6.57 -1.71 -12.33
C LEU A 37 8.00 -1.17 -12.35
N LEU A 38 8.69 -1.20 -11.20
CA LEU A 38 10.08 -0.76 -11.09
C LEU A 38 11.05 -1.61 -11.93
N LYS A 39 10.82 -2.92 -12.02
CA LYS A 39 11.64 -3.81 -12.85
C LYS A 39 11.46 -3.49 -14.33
N GLU A 40 10.21 -3.36 -14.77
CA GLU A 40 9.89 -3.04 -16.16
C GLU A 40 10.40 -1.64 -16.54
N TRP A 41 10.19 -0.63 -15.69
CA TRP A 41 10.71 0.71 -15.91
C TRP A 41 12.24 0.73 -16.10
N ARG A 42 12.98 0.00 -15.25
CA ARG A 42 14.44 -0.12 -15.39
C ARG A 42 14.86 -0.86 -16.67
N ASP A 43 14.12 -1.88 -17.10
CA ASP A 43 14.38 -2.59 -18.37
C ASP A 43 14.13 -1.69 -19.58
N LEU A 44 13.06 -0.88 -19.57
CA LEU A 44 12.79 0.10 -20.62
C LEU A 44 13.91 1.14 -20.73
N LEU A 45 14.40 1.66 -19.60
CA LEU A 45 15.54 2.58 -19.58
C LEU A 45 16.82 1.91 -20.11
N ALA A 46 17.11 0.67 -19.70
CA ALA A 46 18.28 -0.07 -20.17
C ALA A 46 18.25 -0.30 -21.69
N ARG A 47 17.06 -0.38 -22.29
CA ARG A 47 16.85 -0.52 -23.73
C ARG A 47 16.77 0.82 -24.47
N GLY A 48 16.91 1.95 -23.78
CA GLY A 48 16.81 3.30 -24.36
C GLY A 48 15.39 3.72 -24.76
N MET A 49 14.35 3.01 -24.29
CA MET A 49 12.94 3.32 -24.59
C MET A 49 12.39 4.38 -23.63
N ASN A 50 13.01 5.57 -23.63
CA ASN A 50 12.73 6.63 -22.66
C ASN A 50 11.25 7.07 -22.66
N GLU A 51 10.62 7.24 -23.83
CA GLU A 51 9.20 7.63 -23.91
C GLU A 51 8.26 6.62 -23.23
N ARG A 52 8.56 5.32 -23.38
CA ARG A 52 7.75 4.25 -22.75
C ARG A 52 8.03 4.19 -21.26
N ALA A 53 9.27 4.41 -20.84
CA ALA A 53 9.64 4.49 -19.43
C ALA A 53 8.94 5.68 -18.74
N ASP A 54 8.91 6.84 -19.40
CA ASP A 54 8.25 8.05 -18.89
C ASP A 54 6.72 7.85 -18.77
N ALA A 55 6.12 7.15 -19.72
CA ALA A 55 4.70 6.80 -19.67
C ALA A 55 4.32 5.92 -18.46
N MET A 56 5.27 5.19 -17.86
CA MET A 56 5.03 4.38 -16.65
C MET A 56 5.09 5.19 -15.35
N LEU A 57 5.69 6.39 -15.36
CA LEU A 57 5.91 7.19 -14.15
C LEU A 57 4.61 7.52 -13.39
N PRO A 58 3.47 7.87 -14.03
CA PRO A 58 2.23 8.14 -13.31
C PRO A 58 1.75 6.96 -12.47
N GLU A 59 1.81 5.74 -13.01
CA GLU A 59 1.41 4.54 -12.30
C GLU A 59 2.38 4.21 -11.16
N LEU A 60 3.68 4.37 -11.41
CA LEU A 60 4.71 4.18 -10.39
C LEU A 60 4.50 5.14 -9.21
N PHE A 61 4.23 6.42 -9.47
CA PHE A 61 3.94 7.41 -8.44
C PHE A 61 2.64 7.13 -7.69
N LEU A 62 1.63 6.56 -8.35
CA LEU A 62 0.40 6.13 -7.68
C LEU A 62 0.71 5.08 -6.60
N THR A 63 1.59 4.11 -6.89
CA THR A 63 1.99 3.10 -5.89
C THR A 63 2.75 3.72 -4.70
N VAL A 64 3.64 4.68 -4.95
CA VAL A 64 4.39 5.40 -3.89
C VAL A 64 3.43 6.15 -2.97
N ASN A 65 2.48 6.88 -3.54
CA ASN A 65 1.49 7.65 -2.78
C ASN A 65 0.57 6.74 -1.98
N ALA A 66 0.10 5.64 -2.57
CA ALA A 66 -0.78 4.70 -1.90
C ALA A 66 -0.08 3.94 -0.75
N ILE A 67 1.18 3.55 -0.91
CA ILE A 67 1.97 2.92 0.18
C ILE A 67 2.22 3.93 1.30
N SER A 68 2.67 5.15 0.96
CA SER A 68 2.94 6.21 1.95
C SER A 68 1.68 6.57 2.76
N GLY A 69 0.54 6.73 2.08
CA GLY A 69 -0.73 7.02 2.74
C GLY A 69 -1.20 5.89 3.67
N ALA A 70 -0.93 4.64 3.31
CA ALA A 70 -1.34 3.47 4.10
C ALA A 70 -0.41 3.21 5.30
N LEU A 71 0.88 3.55 5.21
CA LEU A 71 1.85 3.42 6.30
C LEU A 71 1.74 4.53 7.36
N ARG A 72 1.13 5.68 7.02
CA ARG A 72 0.94 6.86 7.91
C ARG A 72 2.28 7.30 8.53
N THR A 73 2.36 7.48 9.85
CA THR A 73 3.58 7.95 10.54
C THR A 73 4.56 6.81 10.74
N THR A 74 5.69 6.87 10.05
CA THR A 74 6.84 5.97 10.22
C THR A 74 8.05 6.68 10.85
N GLY A 75 7.87 7.92 11.32
CA GLY A 75 8.89 8.77 11.94
C GLY A 75 8.80 8.77 13.46
#